data_AF-A0A564YL63-F1
#
_entry.id   AF-A0A564YL63-F1
#
_cell.length_a   1.000
_cell.length_b   1.000
_cell.length_c   1.000
_cell.angle_alpha   90.00
_cell.angle_beta   90.00
_cell.angle_gamma   90.00
#
_symmetry.space_group_name_H-M   'P 1'
#
loop_
_entity.id
_entity.type
_entity.pdbx_description
1 polymer ?
#
loop_
_entity_poly.entity_id
_entity_poly.type
_entity_poly.pdbx_seq_one_letter_code
_entity_poly.pdbx_strand_id
1 'polypeptide(L)'
;MNNSVCLICNGKIVTKCAIPSSCDHVFHLSCLMQWTSQKTTDHNCPCPISSCDKKFDSINILATDADRLKHIATVNNLICPICIDVLKSPFVIMNCCERNFCLNCLTAALTQKLQCPMDRSILDQITVLSWVRDSVALFKGNKLNFRSLSFNQRL
;
A
#
# COMPACT_ATOMS: atom_id res chain seq x y z
N MET A 1 2.01 -21.01 6.20
CA MET A 1 3.06 -20.40 7.03
C MET A 1 2.82 -20.77 8.49
N ASN A 2 3.46 -21.85 8.96
CA ASN A 2 3.60 -22.03 10.41
C ASN A 2 4.69 -21.06 10.89
N ASN A 3 4.29 -19.98 11.57
CA ASN A 3 5.16 -19.05 12.33
C ASN A 3 6.00 -18.01 11.58
N SER A 4 5.46 -17.30 10.59
CA SER A 4 6.10 -16.05 10.18
C SER A 4 5.75 -14.92 11.16
N VAL A 5 6.77 -14.21 11.64
CA VAL A 5 6.64 -13.06 12.54
C VAL A 5 7.07 -11.79 11.83
N CYS A 6 6.43 -10.67 12.16
CA CYS A 6 6.83 -9.37 11.68
C CYS A 6 8.15 -8.97 12.33
N LEU A 7 9.16 -8.65 11.52
CA LEU A 7 10.50 -8.33 12.01
C LEU A 7 10.64 -6.91 12.61
N ILE A 8 9.55 -6.15 12.71
CA ILE A 8 9.51 -4.85 13.42
C ILE A 8 8.88 -5.00 14.80
N CYS A 9 7.71 -5.64 14.90
CA CYS A 9 6.92 -5.69 16.14
C CYS A 9 6.93 -7.07 16.81
N ASN A 10 7.57 -8.07 16.20
CA ASN A 10 7.60 -9.48 16.59
C ASN A 10 6.20 -10.15 16.69
N GLY A 11 5.15 -9.49 16.23
CA GLY A 11 3.80 -10.04 16.17
C GLY A 11 3.65 -11.09 15.07
N LYS A 12 2.73 -12.04 15.28
CA LYS A 12 2.44 -13.10 14.30
C LYS A 12 1.83 -12.53 13.03
N ILE A 13 2.26 -13.04 11.88
CA ILE A 13 1.66 -12.77 10.58
C ILE A 13 0.69 -13.92 10.28
N VAL A 14 -0.60 -13.61 10.19
CA VAL A 14 -1.65 -14.64 10.06
C VAL A 14 -2.08 -14.82 8.60
N THR A 15 -2.42 -13.73 7.91
CA THR A 15 -3.07 -13.82 6.59
C THR A 15 -2.30 -13.15 5.46
N LYS A 16 -1.77 -11.94 5.69
CA LYS A 16 -1.08 -11.15 4.67
C LYS A 16 0.19 -10.53 5.24
N CYS A 17 1.22 -10.44 4.40
CA CYS A 17 2.48 -9.79 4.74
C CYS A 17 2.92 -8.80 3.66
N ALA A 18 3.84 -7.94 4.06
CA ALA A 18 4.54 -7.00 3.21
C ALA A 18 6.02 -7.38 3.17
N ILE A 19 6.58 -7.37 1.96
CA ILE A 19 7.99 -7.66 1.69
C ILE A 19 8.53 -6.52 0.80
N PRO A 20 9.58 -5.79 1.22
CA PRO A 20 10.24 -4.81 0.37
C PRO A 20 10.71 -5.45 -0.94
N SER A 21 10.59 -4.75 -2.07
CA SER A 21 10.94 -5.32 -3.38
C SER A 21 12.41 -5.78 -3.54
N SER A 22 13.32 -5.27 -2.71
CA SER A 22 14.74 -5.57 -2.80
C SER A 22 15.23 -6.68 -1.85
N CYS A 23 14.42 -7.17 -0.91
CA CYS A 23 14.83 -8.19 0.06
C CYS A 23 13.67 -9.15 0.42
N ASP A 24 13.96 -10.18 1.19
CA ASP A 24 12.96 -11.21 1.57
C ASP A 24 12.45 -11.04 3.02
N HIS A 25 12.73 -9.89 3.65
CA HIS A 25 12.30 -9.60 5.01
C HIS A 25 10.80 -9.34 5.09
N VAL A 26 10.13 -9.97 6.05
CA VAL A 26 8.68 -10.04 6.13
C VAL A 26 8.15 -9.18 7.27
N PHE A 27 7.11 -8.37 6.98
CA PHE A 27 6.52 -7.43 7.92
C PHE A 27 4.99 -7.45 7.86
N HIS A 28 4.31 -6.94 8.89
CA HIS A 28 2.96 -6.40 8.71
C HIS A 28 3.04 -5.17 7.80
N LEU A 29 2.05 -5.01 6.92
CA LEU A 29 2.01 -3.84 6.03
C LEU A 29 1.99 -2.52 6.81
N SER A 30 1.22 -2.46 7.91
CA SER A 30 1.16 -1.27 8.76
C SER A 30 2.52 -0.89 9.37
N CYS A 31 3.25 -1.86 9.92
CA CYS A 31 4.57 -1.63 10.49
C CYS A 31 5.55 -1.12 9.43
N LEU A 32 5.56 -1.74 8.25
CA LEU A 32 6.44 -1.32 7.18
C LEU A 32 6.07 0.05 6.63
N MET A 33 4.78 0.37 6.47
CA MET A 33 4.32 1.70 6.04
C MET A 33 4.64 2.77 7.08
N GLN A 34 4.51 2.47 8.37
CA GLN A 34 4.89 3.39 9.44
C GLN A 34 6.40 3.66 9.42
N TRP A 35 7.23 2.63 9.29
CA TRP A 35 8.67 2.78 9.10
C TRP A 35 9.00 3.65 7.87
N THR A 36 8.37 3.35 6.74
CA THR A 36 8.53 4.09 5.48
C THR A 36 8.23 5.58 5.69
N SER A 37 7.12 5.92 6.35
CA SER A 37 6.76 7.32 6.65
C SER A 37 7.79 8.10 7.49
N GLN A 38 8.65 7.40 8.23
CA GLN A 38 9.65 8.02 9.11
C GLN A 38 11.05 8.04 8.50
N LYS A 39 11.34 7.12 7.57
CA LYS A 39 12.71 6.82 7.13
C LYS A 39 12.93 7.00 5.64
N THR A 40 11.89 7.19 4.84
CA THR A 40 12.06 7.48 3.41
C THR A 40 12.77 8.82 3.21
N THR A 41 13.80 8.80 2.39
CA THR A 41 14.53 9.97 1.92
C THR A 41 14.68 9.86 0.41
N ASP A 42 14.28 10.90 -0.33
CA ASP A 42 14.37 10.93 -1.80
C ASP A 42 13.82 9.65 -2.47
N HIS A 43 12.55 9.33 -2.17
CA HIS A 43 11.82 8.15 -2.66
C HIS A 43 12.38 6.77 -2.28
N ASN A 44 13.51 6.70 -1.57
CA ASN A 44 14.15 5.47 -1.16
C ASN A 44 14.01 5.27 0.35
N CYS A 45 13.53 4.09 0.76
CA CYS A 45 13.44 3.70 2.16
C CYS A 45 14.49 2.63 2.48
N PRO A 46 15.27 2.76 3.56
CA PRO A 46 16.11 1.66 4.04
C PRO A 46 15.25 0.52 4.60
N CYS A 47 15.71 -0.72 4.43
CA CYS A 47 15.13 -1.87 5.11
C CYS A 47 15.12 -1.67 6.63
N PRO A 48 14.04 -2.04 7.35
CA PRO A 48 13.99 -1.95 8.81
C PRO A 48 15.00 -2.83 9.56
N ILE A 49 15.57 -3.83 8.90
CA ILE A 49 16.49 -4.79 9.53
C ILE A 49 17.90 -4.21 9.54
N SER A 50 18.48 -4.05 10.73
CA SER A 50 19.80 -3.42 10.92
C SER A 50 20.95 -4.14 10.21
N SER A 51 20.84 -5.45 10.00
CA SER A 51 21.81 -6.24 9.24
C SER A 51 21.56 -6.23 7.72
N CYS A 52 20.59 -5.46 7.24
CA CYS A 52 20.24 -5.35 5.83
C CYS A 52 20.51 -3.92 5.34
N ASP A 53 21.39 -3.79 4.34
CA ASP A 53 21.81 -2.54 3.72
C ASP A 53 20.94 -2.14 2.51
N LYS A 54 19.99 -2.99 2.13
CA LYS A 54 19.15 -2.78 0.96
C LYS A 54 18.13 -1.64 1.17
N LYS A 55 17.87 -0.91 0.10
CA LYS A 55 16.83 0.12 0.01
C LYS A 55 15.70 -0.32 -0.92
N PHE A 56 14.51 0.23 -0.74
CA PHE A 56 13.34 -0.07 -1.54
C PHE A 56 12.50 1.18 -1.79
N ASP A 57 11.79 1.18 -2.92
CA ASP A 57 10.81 2.18 -3.35
C ASP A 57 9.43 1.56 -3.61
N SER A 58 9.32 0.26 -3.37
CA SER A 58 8.17 -0.57 -3.71
C SER A 58 8.03 -1.73 -2.72
N ILE A 59 6.78 -2.16 -2.49
CA ILE A 59 6.42 -3.19 -1.53
C ILE A 59 5.55 -4.25 -2.21
N ASN A 60 5.95 -5.51 -2.07
CA ASN A 60 5.13 -6.65 -2.46
C ASN A 60 4.23 -7.07 -1.31
N ILE A 61 2.96 -7.34 -1.64
CA ILE A 61 1.97 -7.80 -0.68
C ILE A 61 1.58 -9.22 -1.06
N LEU A 62 1.71 -10.12 -0.11
CA LEU A 62 1.44 -11.54 -0.28
C LEU A 62 0.36 -11.98 0.68
N ALA A 63 -0.49 -12.89 0.23
CA ALA A 63 -1.45 -13.62 1.06
C ALA A 63 -0.98 -15.06 1.22
N THR A 64 -1.28 -15.65 2.39
CA THR A 64 -1.13 -17.09 2.59
C THR A 64 -2.42 -17.79 2.18
N ASP A 65 -2.30 -18.79 1.31
CA ASP A 65 -3.37 -19.69 0.89
C ASP A 65 -2.85 -21.13 0.92
N ALA A 66 -3.43 -21.99 1.77
CA ALA A 66 -3.05 -23.40 1.95
C ALA A 66 -1.51 -23.62 1.98
N ASP A 67 -0.82 -22.87 2.84
CA ASP A 67 0.65 -22.86 3.01
C ASP A 67 1.50 -22.33 1.84
N ARG A 68 0.88 -21.84 0.77
CA ARG A 68 1.58 -21.14 -0.32
C ARG A 68 1.46 -19.64 -0.18
N LEU A 69 2.55 -18.94 -0.43
CA LEU A 69 2.54 -17.49 -0.57
C LEU A 69 2.07 -17.12 -1.98
N LYS A 70 0.99 -16.36 -2.04
CA LYS A 70 0.44 -15.83 -3.28
C LYS A 70 0.63 -14.33 -3.30
N HIS A 71 1.32 -13.83 -4.33
CA HIS A 71 1.38 -12.40 -4.59
C HIS A 71 -0.02 -11.87 -4.91
N ILE A 72 -0.43 -10.77 -4.25
CA ILE A 72 -1.75 -10.16 -4.46
C ILE A 72 -1.67 -8.73 -4.99
N ALA A 73 -0.60 -8.00 -4.69
CA ALA A 73 -0.39 -6.64 -5.16
C ALA A 73 1.08 -6.23 -5.02
N THR A 74 1.53 -5.33 -5.90
CA THR A 74 2.76 -4.56 -5.72
C THR A 74 2.39 -3.09 -5.60
N VAL A 75 2.91 -2.44 -4.56
CA VAL A 75 2.75 -1.00 -4.34
C VAL A 75 4.05 -0.33 -4.76
N ASN A 76 4.08 0.17 -5.99
CA ASN A 76 5.18 1.01 -6.47
C ASN A 76 5.03 2.44 -5.96
N ASN A 77 6.11 3.23 -5.99
CA ASN A 77 6.05 4.66 -5.73
C ASN A 77 5.28 4.99 -4.45
N LEU A 78 5.89 4.71 -3.31
CA LEU A 78 5.28 4.84 -1.98
C LEU A 78 4.93 6.29 -1.58
N ILE A 79 5.21 7.28 -2.43
CA ILE A 79 4.91 8.69 -2.22
C ILE A 79 3.69 9.10 -3.05
N CYS A 80 2.69 9.66 -2.40
CA CYS A 80 1.56 10.26 -3.08
C CYS A 80 2.00 11.58 -3.76
N PRO A 81 1.80 11.74 -5.07
CA PRO A 81 2.23 12.94 -5.79
C PRO A 81 1.36 14.17 -5.49
N ILE A 82 0.22 14.02 -4.83
CA ILE A 82 -0.68 15.14 -4.49
C ILE A 82 -0.29 15.75 -3.14
N CYS A 83 -0.15 14.93 -2.09
CA CYS A 83 0.24 15.43 -0.76
C CYS A 83 1.75 15.40 -0.50
N ILE A 84 2.54 14.84 -1.42
CA ILE A 84 4.01 14.75 -1.33
C ILE A 84 4.44 14.09 -0.02
N ASP A 85 3.75 13.01 0.33
CA ASP A 85 3.96 12.26 1.57
C ASP A 85 3.79 10.75 1.30
N VAL A 86 4.31 9.91 2.19
CA VAL A 86 4.12 8.46 2.10
C VAL A 86 2.62 8.12 2.09
N LEU A 87 2.23 7.15 1.27
CA LEU A 87 0.83 6.73 1.09
C LEU A 87 0.17 6.42 2.45
N LYS A 88 -0.95 7.08 2.72
CA LYS A 88 -1.75 6.91 3.94
C LYS A 88 -2.87 5.90 3.70
N SER A 89 -3.21 5.13 4.73
CA SER A 89 -4.35 4.20 4.67
C SER A 89 -5.67 4.97 4.69
N PRO A 90 -6.65 4.64 3.84
CA PRO A 90 -6.54 3.82 2.63
C PRO A 90 -5.89 4.59 1.45
N PHE A 91 -5.25 3.88 0.54
CA PHE A 91 -4.73 4.42 -0.73
C PHE A 91 -5.19 3.63 -1.95
N VAL A 92 -5.02 4.21 -3.12
CA VAL A 92 -5.38 3.63 -4.41
C VAL A 92 -4.13 3.22 -5.17
N ILE A 93 -4.10 1.96 -5.59
CA ILE A 93 -3.14 1.41 -6.54
C ILE A 93 -3.69 1.64 -7.95
N MET A 94 -2.95 2.43 -8.73
CA MET A 94 -3.38 2.79 -10.08
C MET A 94 -2.77 1.88 -11.13
N ASN A 95 -3.58 1.53 -12.12
CA ASN A 95 -3.16 0.67 -13.22
C ASN A 95 -2.75 1.45 -14.48
N CYS A 96 -2.83 2.78 -14.46
CA CYS A 96 -2.61 3.62 -15.66
C CYS A 96 -1.20 4.23 -15.75
N CYS A 97 -0.64 4.75 -14.65
CA CYS A 97 0.60 5.55 -14.70
C CYS A 97 1.61 5.24 -13.59
N GLU A 98 1.53 4.05 -12.98
CA GLU A 98 2.39 3.57 -11.88
C GLU A 98 2.45 4.46 -10.61
N ARG A 99 1.68 5.54 -10.56
CA ARG A 99 1.59 6.44 -9.41
C ARG A 99 0.42 6.04 -8.53
N ASN A 100 0.66 5.99 -7.23
CA ASN A 100 -0.36 5.67 -6.25
C ASN A 100 -0.77 6.92 -5.49
N PHE A 101 -2.00 6.93 -4.97
CA PHE A 101 -2.55 8.10 -4.31
C PHE A 101 -3.23 7.73 -3.00
N CYS A 102 -3.05 8.54 -1.96
CA CYS A 102 -3.94 8.49 -0.80
C CYS A 102 -5.40 8.63 -1.28
N LEU A 103 -6.31 7.82 -0.73
CA LEU A 103 -7.70 7.80 -1.19
C LEU A 103 -8.33 9.20 -1.11
N ASN A 104 -8.08 9.92 -0.02
CA ASN A 104 -8.60 11.28 0.17
C ASN A 104 -8.07 12.26 -0.90
N CYS A 105 -6.78 12.15 -1.25
CA CYS A 105 -6.18 13.00 -2.27
C CYS A 105 -6.75 12.74 -3.66
N LEU A 106 -6.90 11.46 -4.03
CA LEU A 106 -7.48 11.10 -5.32
C LEU A 106 -8.96 11.49 -5.38
N THR A 107 -9.75 11.17 -4.35
CA THR A 107 -11.18 11.52 -4.30
C THR A 107 -11.39 13.03 -4.45
N ALA A 108 -10.56 13.85 -3.81
CA ALA A 108 -10.59 15.30 -3.97
C ALA A 108 -10.30 15.72 -5.43
N ALA A 109 -9.29 15.13 -6.07
CA ALA A 109 -8.94 15.43 -7.46
C ALA A 109 -10.03 15.00 -8.46
N LEU A 110 -10.70 13.87 -8.20
CA LEU A 110 -11.75 13.33 -9.07
C LEU A 110 -13.09 14.08 -8.97
N THR A 111 -13.24 15.01 -8.01
CA THR A 111 -14.44 15.87 -7.95
C THR A 111 -14.62 16.70 -9.21
N GLN A 112 -13.53 17.01 -9.92
CA GLN A 112 -13.56 17.84 -11.13
C GLN A 112 -13.69 17.01 -12.41
N LYS A 113 -12.91 15.94 -12.54
CA LYS A 113 -12.90 15.05 -13.72
C LYS A 113 -12.58 13.62 -13.31
N LEU A 114 -13.27 12.64 -13.90
CA LEU A 114 -13.01 11.21 -13.70
C LEU A 114 -11.82 10.72 -14.54
N GLN A 115 -10.68 11.37 -14.36
CA GLN A 115 -9.42 11.08 -15.04
C GLN A 115 -8.28 11.06 -14.04
N CYS A 116 -7.26 10.26 -14.29
CA CYS A 116 -6.06 10.25 -13.48
C CYS A 116 -5.42 11.65 -13.45
N PRO A 117 -5.03 12.17 -12.27
CA PRO A 117 -4.38 13.48 -12.15
C PRO A 117 -3.04 13.60 -12.88
N MET A 118 -2.37 12.48 -13.19
CA MET A 118 -1.00 12.48 -13.72
C MET A 118 -0.95 12.33 -15.24
N ASP A 119 -1.71 11.41 -15.82
CA ASP A 119 -1.67 11.08 -17.26
C ASP A 119 -3.00 11.35 -17.98
N ARG A 120 -4.05 11.77 -17.24
CA ARG A 120 -5.41 12.03 -17.74
C ARG A 120 -6.12 10.80 -18.33
N SER A 121 -5.60 9.60 -18.08
CA SER A 121 -6.27 8.35 -18.46
C SER A 121 -7.63 8.24 -17.77
N ILE A 122 -8.60 7.65 -18.47
CA ILE A 122 -9.93 7.40 -17.92
C ILE A 122 -9.82 6.34 -16.82
N LEU A 123 -10.47 6.58 -15.68
CA LEU A 123 -10.48 5.63 -14.58
C LEU A 123 -11.67 4.68 -14.72
N ASP A 124 -11.42 3.49 -15.25
CA ASP A 124 -12.41 2.43 -15.41
C ASP A 124 -12.43 1.48 -14.20
N GLN A 125 -11.25 1.18 -13.65
CA GLN A 125 -11.04 0.32 -12.49
C GLN A 125 -10.00 0.92 -11.55
N ILE A 126 -10.24 0.75 -10.26
CA ILE A 126 -9.29 1.13 -9.22
C ILE A 126 -9.18 0.04 -8.17
N THR A 127 -7.98 -0.13 -7.63
CA THR A 127 -7.72 -1.03 -6.52
C THR A 127 -7.46 -0.21 -5.28
N VAL A 128 -8.34 -0.28 -4.29
CA VAL A 128 -8.14 0.35 -2.98
C VAL A 128 -7.45 -0.64 -2.06
N LEU A 129 -6.39 -0.18 -1.43
CA LEU A 129 -5.71 -0.91 -0.38
C LEU A 129 -5.88 -0.17 0.94
N SER A 130 -6.27 -0.93 1.97
CA SER A 130 -6.40 -0.43 3.34
C SER A 130 -5.68 -1.36 4.31
N TRP A 131 -5.10 -0.78 5.35
CA TRP A 131 -4.60 -1.52 6.51
C TRP A 131 -5.10 -0.91 7.81
N VAL A 132 -5.35 -1.80 8.76
CA VAL A 132 -5.64 -1.47 10.16
C VAL A 132 -4.89 -2.48 11.01
N ARG A 133 -3.93 -1.99 11.81
CA ARG A 133 -3.05 -2.85 12.63
C ARG A 133 -2.42 -3.96 11.76
N ASP A 134 -2.61 -5.22 12.10
CA ASP A 134 -2.08 -6.39 11.40
C ASP A 134 -2.94 -6.86 10.21
N SER A 135 -4.07 -6.21 9.95
CA SER A 135 -5.03 -6.59 8.92
C SER A 135 -4.88 -5.75 7.65
N VAL A 136 -4.95 -6.41 6.50
CA VAL A 136 -4.87 -5.78 5.17
C VAL A 136 -6.08 -6.20 4.32
N ALA A 137 -6.74 -5.20 3.73
CA ALA A 137 -7.88 -5.36 2.85
C ALA A 137 -7.58 -4.77 1.47
N LEU A 138 -7.95 -5.50 0.42
CA LEU A 138 -7.79 -5.11 -0.98
C LEU A 138 -9.17 -5.15 -1.63
N PHE A 139 -9.61 -4.01 -2.16
CA PHE A 139 -10.90 -3.87 -2.82
C PHE A 139 -10.67 -3.47 -4.27
N LYS A 140 -11.25 -4.21 -5.21
CA LYS A 140 -11.26 -3.84 -6.62
C LYS A 140 -12.65 -3.31 -6.96
N GLY A 141 -12.72 -2.09 -7.47
CA GLY A 141 -13.96 -1.44 -7.86
C GLY A 141 -13.92 -1.00 -9.31
N ASN A 142 -15.03 -1.19 -10.02
CA ASN A 142 -15.26 -0.65 -11.36
C ASN A 142 -16.15 0.59 -11.28
N LYS A 143 -16.05 1.48 -12.27
CA LYS A 143 -16.90 2.68 -12.53
C LYS A 143 -17.95 2.99 -11.44
N LEU A 144 -17.73 4.08 -10.71
CA LEU A 144 -18.76 4.88 -10.00
C LEU A 144 -19.30 4.34 -8.65
N ASN A 145 -18.43 3.90 -7.73
CA ASN A 145 -18.77 3.84 -6.29
C ASN A 145 -17.80 4.65 -5.39
N PHE A 146 -17.08 5.64 -5.95
CA PHE A 146 -16.24 6.52 -5.13
C PHE A 146 -17.04 7.41 -4.16
N ARG A 147 -18.26 7.81 -4.54
CA ARG A 147 -19.14 8.63 -3.68
C ARG A 147 -19.79 7.85 -2.53
N SER A 148 -19.81 6.52 -2.59
CA SER A 148 -20.45 5.62 -1.62
C SER A 148 -19.46 4.88 -0.73
N LEU A 149 -18.15 5.05 -0.95
CA LEU A 149 -17.11 4.65 0.01
C LEU A 149 -17.05 5.64 1.18
N SER A 150 -18.19 5.83 1.85
CA SER A 150 -18.23 6.35 3.21
C SER A 150 -17.66 5.28 4.14
N PHE A 151 -16.34 5.24 4.23
CA PHE A 151 -15.69 4.62 5.38
C PHE A 151 -16.13 5.43 6.59
N ASN A 152 -17.12 4.90 7.32
CA ASN A 152 -17.51 5.42 8.63
C ASN A 152 -16.26 5.44 9.52
N GLN A 153 -15.58 6.58 9.57
CA GLN A 153 -14.65 6.92 10.64
C GLN A 153 -15.51 7.16 11.88
N ARG A 154 -15.92 6.08 12.55
CA ARG A 154 -16.27 6.18 13.97
C ARG A 154 -14.97 6.10 14.75
N LEU A 155 -14.56 7.27 15.22
CA LEU A 155 -13.61 7.52 16.29
C LEU A 155 -13.88 6.60 17.48
#